data_AF-A0AAE9B2Q1-F1
#
_entry.id   AF-A0AAE9B2Q1-F1
#
_cell.length_a   1.000
_cell.length_b   1.000
_cell.length_c   1.000
_cell.angle_alpha   90.00
_cell.angle_beta   90.00
_cell.angle_gamma   90.00
#
_symmetry.space_group_name_H-M   'P 1'
#
loop_
_entity.id
_entity.type
_entity.pdbx_description
1 polymer ?
#
loop_
_entity_poly.entity_id
_entity_poly.type
_entity_poly.pdbx_seq_one_letter_code
_entity_poly.pdbx_strand_id
1 'polypeptide(L)' 'MKSVITAIDEVSPDNQLRCSMHTRPSPHCSGPVVAVVTFNDAGGKDNHWNVCRWWLTNHPDAVAFQGQ' A
#
# COMPACT_ATOMS: atom_id res chain seq x y z
N MET A 1 -15.52 9.00 -3.45
CA MET A 1 -15.01 8.28 -4.64
C MET A 1 -14.12 7.16 -4.13
N LYS A 2 -14.10 5.98 -4.76
CA LYS A 2 -13.16 4.91 -4.40
C LYS A 2 -11.82 5.24 -5.07
N SER A 3 -10.75 5.35 -4.29
CA SER A 3 -9.39 5.48 -4.85
C SER A 3 -9.06 4.17 -5.59
N VAL A 4 -8.69 4.28 -6.87
CA VAL A 4 -8.39 3.12 -7.73
C VAL A 4 -6.89 2.90 -7.73
N ILE A 5 -6.43 1.68 -7.46
CA ILE A 5 -5.00 1.32 -7.55
C ILE A 5 -4.58 1.31 -9.02
N THR A 6 -3.46 1.96 -9.33
CA THR A 6 -2.87 2.01 -10.67
C THR A 6 -1.48 1.42 -10.77
N ALA A 7 -0.78 1.26 -9.65
CA ALA A 7 0.52 0.60 -9.61
C ALA A 7 0.77 0.01 -8.22
N ILE A 8 1.52 -1.09 -8.20
CA ILE A 8 2.08 -1.68 -6.98
C ILE A 8 3.54 -2.00 -7.27
N ASP A 9 4.44 -1.31 -6.61
CA ASP A 9 5.88 -1.50 -6.73
C ASP A 9 6.38 -2.23 -5.49
N GLU A 10 6.87 -3.46 -5.67
CA GLU A 10 7.51 -4.19 -4.57
C GLU A 10 8.80 -3.47 -4.14
N VAL A 11 9.05 -3.43 -2.84
CA VAL A 11 10.27 -2.84 -2.29
C VAL A 11 11.15 -3.90 -1.64
N SER A 12 12.46 -3.69 -1.71
CA SER A 12 13.43 -4.58 -1.07
C SER A 12 13.16 -4.72 0.42
N PRO A 13 13.25 -5.91 1.02
CA PRO A 13 12.94 -6.15 2.43
C PRO A 13 13.84 -5.35 3.41
N ASP A 14 15.02 -4.92 2.98
CA ASP A 14 15.97 -4.09 3.73
C ASP A 14 15.72 -2.57 3.58
N ASN A 15 14.55 -2.16 3.10
CA ASN A 15 14.21 -0.74 2.99
C ASN A 15 14.05 -0.08 4.37
N GLN A 16 14.38 1.21 4.45
CA GLN A 16 14.17 2.02 5.66
C GLN A 16 12.78 2.69 5.69
N LEU A 17 11.87 2.28 4.82
CA LEU A 17 10.55 2.89 4.71
C LEU A 17 9.68 2.46 5.88
N ARG A 18 8.75 3.35 6.26
CA ARG A 18 7.71 3.06 7.24
C ARG A 18 6.39 2.94 6.54
N CYS A 19 5.59 1.97 6.99
CA CYS A 19 4.21 1.81 6.54
C CYS A 19 3.45 3.11 6.83
N SER A 20 2.96 3.78 5.78
CA SER A 20 2.25 5.06 5.90
C SER A 20 0.73 4.87 5.89
N MET A 21 0.24 3.69 5.48
CA MET A 21 -1.19 3.40 5.46
C MET A 21 -1.69 2.91 6.82
N HIS A 22 -2.59 3.69 7.42
CA HIS A 22 -3.24 3.42 8.68
C HIS A 22 -4.76 3.34 8.49
N THR A 23 -5.28 2.16 8.14
CA THR A 23 -6.73 1.92 8.18
C THR A 23 -7.11 1.20 9.46
N ARG A 24 -8.13 1.68 10.20
CA ARG A 24 -8.76 0.87 11.24
C ARG A 24 -9.41 -0.34 10.54
N PRO A 25 -9.19 -1.59 11.02
CA PRO A 25 -8.84 -1.95 12.41
C PRO A 25 -7.37 -2.36 12.64
N SER A 26 -6.41 -2.00 11.78
CA SER A 26 -5.03 -2.47 11.92
C SER A 26 -4.44 -2.13 13.30
N PRO A 27 -4.14 -3.12 14.16
CA PRO A 27 -3.66 -2.84 15.51
C PRO A 27 -2.21 -2.32 15.47
N HIS A 28 -1.37 -2.87 14.59
CA HIS A 28 0.08 -2.60 14.57
C HIS A 28 0.55 -2.27 13.14
N CYS A 29 0.54 -0.99 12.77
CA CYS A 29 1.21 -0.51 11.56
C CYS A 29 2.74 -0.39 11.78
N SER A 30 3.39 -1.47 12.18
CA SER A 30 4.82 -1.48 12.57
C SER A 30 5.67 -2.53 11.86
N GLY A 31 5.15 -3.15 10.79
CA GLY A 31 5.91 -4.10 9.98
C GLY A 31 6.75 -3.43 8.88
N PRO A 32 7.75 -4.15 8.33
CA PRO A 32 8.50 -3.68 7.18
C PRO A 32 7.57 -3.40 5.99
N VAL A 33 7.87 -2.35 5.24
CA VAL A 33 7.18 -2.04 3.99
C VAL A 33 7.55 -3.11 2.97
N VAL A 34 6.55 -3.61 2.26
CA VAL A 34 6.73 -4.65 1.23
C VAL A 34 6.35 -4.15 -0.16
N ALA A 35 5.54 -3.11 -0.24
CA ALA A 35 5.22 -2.45 -1.51
C ALA A 35 4.89 -0.97 -1.33
N VAL A 36 4.97 -0.22 -2.43
CA VAL A 36 4.41 1.11 -2.60
C VAL A 36 3.21 1.01 -3.54
N VAL A 37 2.06 1.52 -3.11
CA VAL A 37 0.81 1.50 -3.88
C VAL A 37 0.51 2.89 -4.40
N THR A 38 0.27 2.98 -5.70
CA THR A 38 -0.12 4.23 -6.36
C THR A 38 -1.62 4.21 -6.63
N PHE A 39 -2.30 5.29 -6.26
CA PHE A 39 -3.72 5.48 -6.51
C PHE A 39 -3.97 6.54 -7.58
N ASN A 40 -5.04 6.38 -8.35
CA ASN A 40 -5.60 7.41 -9.20
C ASN A 40 -6.56 8.28 -8.37
N ASP A 41 -6.02 9.16 -7.54
CA ASP A 41 -6.81 10.22 -6.90
C ASP A 41 -6.71 11.48 -7.76
N ALA A 42 -7.86 11.99 -8.21
CA ALA A 42 -7.99 13.05 -9.23
C ALA A 42 -7.52 14.45 -8.78
N GLY A 43 -6.51 14.57 -7.92
CA GLY A 43 -5.96 15.85 -7.48
C GLY A 43 -5.07 15.84 -6.23
N GLY A 44 -4.70 14.68 -5.68
CA GLY A 44 -3.85 14.60 -4.48
C GLY A 44 -2.36 14.57 -4.82
N LYS A 45 -1.54 15.38 -4.13
CA LYS A 45 -0.07 15.30 -4.22
C LYS A 45 0.51 14.01 -3.63
N ASP A 46 -0.26 13.32 -2.78
CA ASP A 46 0.15 12.13 -2.05
C ASP A 46 -0.65 10.90 -2.51
N ASN A 47 -0.42 10.49 -3.75
CA ASN A 47 -1.08 9.32 -4.33
C ASN A 47 -0.26 8.02 -4.17
N HIS A 48 0.89 8.07 -3.50
CA HIS A 48 1.75 6.92 -3.22
C HIS A 48 1.71 6.54 -1.73
N TRP A 49 1.51 5.26 -1.44
CA TRP A 49 1.34 4.75 -0.08
C TRP A 49 2.28 3.59 0.17
N ASN A 50 3.08 3.69 1.22
CA ASN A 50 3.93 2.59 1.66
C ASN A 50 3.08 1.61 2.47
N VAL A 51 2.95 0.38 2.00
CA VAL A 51 2.09 -0.63 2.62
C VAL A 51 2.90 -1.79 3.20
N CYS A 52 2.45 -2.27 4.37
CA CYS A 52 2.99 -3.47 5.00
C CYS A 52 2.25 -4.72 4.53
N ARG A 53 2.82 -5.90 4.82
CA ARG A 53 2.22 -7.20 4.44
C ARG A 53 0.80 -7.38 4.99
N TRP A 54 0.50 -6.88 6.19
CA TRP A 54 -0.86 -6.93 6.74
C TRP A 54 -1.86 -6.20 5.85
N TRP A 55 -1.49 -5.03 5.33
CA TRP A 55 -2.37 -4.25 4.47
C TRP A 55 -2.67 -5.00 3.16
N LEU A 56 -1.65 -5.56 2.50
CA LEU A 56 -1.84 -6.39 1.29
C LEU A 56 -2.79 -7.57 1.55
N THR A 57 -2.61 -8.29 2.66
CA THR A 57 -3.50 -9.41 3.00
C THR A 57 -4.96 -8.98 3.23
N ASN A 58 -5.20 -7.74 3.64
CA ASN A 58 -6.54 -7.22 3.92
C ASN A 58 -7.13 -6.36 2.78
N HIS A 59 -6.37 -6.12 1.71
CA HIS A 59 -6.80 -5.49 0.46
C HIS A 59 -6.62 -6.48 -0.70
N PRO A 60 -7.54 -7.44 -0.89
CA PRO A 60 -7.44 -8.45 -1.93
C PRO A 60 -7.46 -7.85 -3.35
N ASP A 61 -8.03 -6.68 -3.52
CA ASP A 61 -7.98 -5.85 -4.72
C ASP A 61 -6.55 -5.39 -5.08
N ALA A 62 -5.71 -5.13 -4.08
CA ALA A 62 -4.29 -4.85 -4.30
C ALA A 62 -3.52 -6.12 -4.70
N VAL A 63 -3.78 -7.26 -4.03
CA VAL A 63 -3.13 -8.54 -4.38
C VAL A 63 -3.48 -8.97 -5.81
N ALA A 64 -4.72 -8.76 -6.24
CA ALA A 64 -5.16 -9.05 -7.60
C ALA A 64 -4.45 -8.16 -8.66
N PHE A 65 -4.01 -6.97 -8.26
CA PHE A 65 -3.27 -6.06 -9.14
C PHE A 65 -1.78 -6.40 -9.23
N GLN A 66 -1.15 -6.90 -8.14
CA GLN A 66 0.24 -7.35 -8.16
C GLN A 66 0.48 -8.57 -9.08
N GLY A 67 -0.58 -9.32 -9.40
CA GLY A 67 -0.52 -10.48 -10.29
C GLY A 67 -0.82 -10.20 -11.78
N GLN A 68 -0.99 -8.93 -12.18
CA GLN A 68 -1.12 -8.51 -13.59
C GLN A 68 0.24 -8.07 -14.16
#